data_AF-A0A2N1QY37-F1
#
_entry.id   AF-A0A2N1QY37-F1
#
_cell.length_a   1.000
_cell.length_b   1.000
_cell.length_c   1.000
_cell.angle_alpha   90.00
_cell.angle_beta   90.00
_cell.angle_gamma   90.00
#
_symmetry.space_group_name_H-M   'P 1'
#
loop_
_entity.id
_entity.type
_entity.pdbx_description
1 polymer ?
#
loop_
_entity_poly.entity_id
_entity_poly.type
_entity_poly.pdbx_seq_one_letter_code
_entity_poly.pdbx_strand_id
1 'polypeptide(L)' 'TLAADQYFVACDDRSILAGSALWGPVGSGRIIGRVIAVYWPPSRLKIP' A
#
# COMPACT_ATOMS: atom_id res chain seq x y z
N THR A 1 -7.29 14.92 -8.50
CA THR A 1 -5.93 15.45 -8.24
C THR A 1 -5.63 15.29 -6.75
N LEU A 2 -4.39 14.96 -6.37
CA LEU A 2 -3.99 14.74 -4.96
C LEU A 2 -3.36 16.01 -4.37
N ALA A 3 -3.52 16.24 -3.08
CA ALA A 3 -2.75 17.25 -2.35
C ALA A 3 -1.29 16.79 -2.13
N ALA A 4 -0.40 17.72 -1.77
CA ALA A 4 1.04 17.47 -1.66
C ALA A 4 1.42 16.40 -0.62
N ASP A 5 0.61 16.21 0.42
CA ASP A 5 0.83 15.26 1.52
C ASP A 5 -0.09 14.03 1.42
N GLN A 6 -0.74 13.84 0.28
CA GLN A 6 -1.71 12.79 0.06
C GLN A 6 -1.21 11.72 -0.92
N TYR A 7 -1.53 10.48 -0.58
CA TYR A 7 -1.19 9.30 -1.34
C TYR A 7 -2.46 8.56 -1.72
N PHE A 8 -2.57 8.18 -2.99
CA PHE A 8 -3.58 7.25 -3.45
C PHE A 8 -3.02 5.84 -3.30
N VAL A 9 -3.61 5.04 -2.41
CA VAL A 9 -3.17 3.67 -2.12
C VAL A 9 -4.12 2.69 -2.80
N ALA A 10 -3.59 1.69 -3.47
CA ALA A 10 -4.40 0.67 -4.11
C ALA A 10 -3.85 -0.72 -3.85
N CYS A 11 -4.75 -1.70 -3.83
CA CYS A 11 -4.39 -3.09 -3.67
C CYS A 11 -3.73 -3.63 -4.95
N ASP A 12 -2.85 -4.62 -4.82
CA ASP A 12 -2.27 -5.31 -5.96
C ASP A 12 -3.35 -6.10 -6.72
N ASP A 13 -4.23 -6.79 -5.99
CA ASP A 13 -5.42 -7.41 -6.57
C ASP A 13 -6.51 -6.36 -6.83
N ARG A 14 -6.71 -6.07 -8.13
CA ARG A 14 -7.67 -5.07 -8.62
C ARG A 14 -9.10 -5.58 -8.73
N SER A 15 -9.32 -6.89 -8.59
CA SER A 15 -10.66 -7.47 -8.59
C SER A 15 -11.41 -7.20 -7.28
N ILE A 16 -10.66 -6.91 -6.20
CA ILE A 16 -11.22 -6.62 -4.88
C ILE A 16 -11.49 -5.12 -4.76
N LEU A 17 -12.69 -4.77 -4.28
CA LEU A 17 -13.03 -3.39 -3.97
C LEU A 17 -12.37 -2.96 -2.65
N ALA A 18 -11.16 -2.40 -2.75
CA ALA A 18 -10.40 -1.89 -1.62
C ALA A 18 -9.51 -0.70 -2.02
N GLY A 19 -9.01 0.02 -1.02
CA GLY A 19 -8.07 1.12 -1.22
C GLY A 19 -8.73 2.50 -1.40
N SER A 20 -7.94 3.46 -1.85
CA SER A 20 -8.34 4.85 -2.00
C SER A 20 -9.47 5.08 -3.02
N ALA A 21 -9.75 4.09 -3.88
CA ALA A 21 -10.93 4.11 -4.74
C ALA A 21 -12.25 4.04 -3.94
N LEU A 22 -12.25 3.41 -2.77
CA LEU A 22 -13.43 3.27 -1.92
C LEU A 22 -13.54 4.37 -0.86
N TRP A 23 -12.41 4.73 -0.22
CA TRP A 23 -12.40 5.61 0.97
C TRP A 23 -11.56 6.89 0.81
N GLY A 24 -11.03 7.16 -0.39
CA GLY A 24 -10.27 8.39 -0.69
C GLY A 24 -8.77 8.32 -0.36
N PRO A 25 -8.02 9.42 -0.49
CA PRO A 25 -6.57 9.42 -0.28
C PRO A 25 -6.13 9.34 1.19
N VAL A 26 -4.91 8.86 1.42
CA VAL A 26 -4.25 8.76 2.74
C VAL A 26 -3.27 9.91 2.93
N GLY A 27 -3.30 10.57 4.09
CA GLY A 27 -2.28 11.57 4.45
C GLY A 27 -0.96 10.93 4.89
N SER A 28 0.16 11.58 4.60
CA SER A 28 1.52 11.10 4.89
C SER A 28 1.72 10.59 6.33
N GLY A 29 1.16 11.27 7.33
CA GLY A 29 1.27 10.90 8.74
C GLY A 29 0.60 9.57 9.12
N ARG A 30 -0.20 8.97 8.22
CA ARG A 30 -0.78 7.63 8.39
C ARG A 30 0.09 6.52 7.77
N ILE A 31 1.20 6.86 7.10
CA ILE A 31 2.13 5.91 6.49
C ILE A 31 3.31 5.71 7.46
N ILE A 32 3.45 4.50 7.99
CA ILE A 32 4.53 4.17 8.94
C ILE A 32 5.86 3.91 8.21
N GLY A 33 5.84 3.26 7.04
CA GLY A 33 7.06 2.92 6.32
C GLY A 33 6.83 2.07 5.06
N ARG A 34 7.95 1.73 4.40
CA ARG A 34 7.98 0.93 3.17
C ARG A 34 8.32 -0.53 3.47
N VAL A 35 7.57 -1.46 2.88
CA VAL A 35 7.88 -2.90 2.93
C VAL A 35 9.15 -3.17 2.10
N ILE A 36 10.16 -3.79 2.71
CA ILE A 36 11.47 -4.04 2.07
C ILE A 36 11.82 -5.53 1.92
N ALA A 37 11.07 -6.44 2.51
CA ALA A 37 11.29 -7.88 2.35
C ALA A 37 10.08 -8.67 2.83
N VAL A 38 9.92 -9.88 2.32
CA VAL A 38 9.07 -10.93 2.86
C VAL A 38 9.99 -11.99 3.44
N TYR A 39 9.88 -12.27 4.73
CA TYR A 39 10.76 -13.22 5.40
C TYR A 39 10.12 -14.61 5.63
N TRP A 40 8.79 -14.71 5.63
CA TRP A 40 8.05 -15.94 5.96
C TRP A 40 6.73 -16.09 5.18
N PRO A 41 6.25 -17.32 4.88
CA PRO A 41 6.93 -18.61 5.05
C PRO A 41 8.24 -18.70 4.27
N PRO A 42 9.16 -19.63 4.60
CA PRO A 42 10.48 -19.69 3.95
C PRO A 42 10.37 -19.83 2.42
N SER A 43 9.31 -20.51 1.95
CA SER A 43 8.98 -20.64 0.53
C SER A 43 8.61 -19.33 -0.17
N ARG A 44 8.40 -18.25 0.58
CA ARG A 44 8.08 -16.90 0.08
C ARG A 44 9.16 -15.86 0.43
N LEU A 45 10.33 -16.29 0.90
CA LEU A 45 11.43 -15.37 1.17
C LEU A 45 11.73 -14.53 -0.09
N LYS A 46 11.58 -13.21 0.01
CA LYS A 46 11.77 -12.28 -1.10
C LYS A 46 12.35 -10.97 -0.59
N ILE A 47 13.43 -10.52 -1.23
CA ILE A 47 13.93 -9.15 -1.13
C ILE A 47 13.63 -8.53 -2.51
N PRO A 48 12.98 -7.36 -2.58
CA PRO A 48 12.60 -6.68 -3.81
C PRO A 48 13.81 -6.21 -4.62
#